data_AF-A0A0L0M4B0-F1
#
_entry.id   AF-A0A0L0M4B0-F1
#
_cell.length_a   1.000
_cell.length_b   1.000
_cell.length_c   1.000
_cell.angle_alpha   90.00
_cell.angle_beta   90.00
_cell.angle_gamma   90.00
#
_symmetry.space_group_name_H-M   'P 1'
#
loop_
_entity.id
_entity.type
_entity.pdbx_description
1 polymer ?
#
loop_
_entity_poly.entity_id
_entity_poly.type
_entity_poly.pdbx_seq_one_letter_code
_entity_poly.pdbx_strand_id
1 'polypeptide(L)'
;MVQQVASRACWKAADLAQTDDWFHRLSDEAIADFETAMRTAVASEKELFELDVRDFPLGAAGRAALDHVHDATQNGLGVMVLRGFPVQRHAPAHLRMLFWELGLHMGVPRPQGKQSQYMSDVTDAGGVYRSTKGRGYNTRSKLDFHADNADIVGLMCVNAAMSGGESLIASSVYAHNVMLQERPELVAELYAPFIFSRQGEEEPEEGPWYESPIFSVTDGQFACRHVRNHINGAQAGFDDIPRLTPQQTEALDLFDAILAREDVRFAMHLEPGDIQFLNNHTQLEQAAALAKRHPKLTIVLNHCGGPLGIGPYADRRAQVRDEWSRALAKVAANDNAIVKIGGLAMPRTELAFADNDKPANCLELVERWTPYVRTCIDLFGAERSMFESNFPVDKGSCNYVSVWNAFKLVSAGYPAAARRQMLAGTANRVYALGVEALTEETIS
;
A
#
# COMPACT_ATOMS: atom_id res chain seq x y z
N MET A 1 -5.42 27.87 -1.45
CA MET A 1 -5.82 27.93 -0.03
C MET A 1 -6.01 26.51 0.44
N VAL A 2 -5.43 26.16 1.59
CA VAL A 2 -5.66 24.85 2.24
C VAL A 2 -7.13 24.77 2.65
N GLN A 3 -7.76 23.62 2.45
CA GLN A 3 -9.18 23.37 2.75
C GLN A 3 -9.32 22.27 3.79
N GLN A 4 -10.45 22.25 4.49
CA GLN A 4 -10.78 21.12 5.36
C GLN A 4 -10.88 19.82 4.55
N VAL A 5 -10.39 18.74 5.14
CA VAL A 5 -10.46 17.41 4.55
C VAL A 5 -11.68 16.69 5.12
N ALA A 6 -12.61 16.29 4.24
CA ALA A 6 -13.76 15.48 4.60
C ALA A 6 -13.45 14.00 4.35
N SER A 7 -13.43 13.19 5.41
CA SER A 7 -13.18 11.75 5.34
C SER A 7 -13.83 11.06 6.54
N ARG A 8 -14.18 9.77 6.41
CA ARG A 8 -14.60 8.93 7.55
C ARG A 8 -13.47 8.75 8.56
N ALA A 9 -12.22 8.89 8.14
CA ALA A 9 -11.07 8.92 9.03
C ALA A 9 -10.96 10.23 9.82
N CYS A 10 -11.80 11.25 9.60
CA CYS A 10 -11.80 12.51 10.35
C CYS A 10 -12.56 12.40 11.68
N TRP A 11 -12.02 11.64 12.63
CA TRP A 11 -12.57 11.44 13.97
C TRP A 11 -11.68 12.06 15.05
N LYS A 12 -12.29 12.41 16.18
CA LYS A 12 -11.59 12.78 17.42
C LYS A 12 -11.68 11.65 18.44
N ALA A 13 -10.95 11.73 19.54
CA ALA A 13 -10.87 10.66 20.55
C ALA A 13 -12.25 10.27 21.11
N ALA A 14 -13.11 11.27 21.34
CA ALA A 14 -14.47 11.05 21.85
C ALA A 14 -15.39 10.30 20.87
N ASP A 15 -15.15 10.39 19.56
CA ASP A 15 -15.96 9.68 18.57
C ASP A 15 -15.65 8.18 18.62
N LEU A 16 -14.38 7.81 18.69
CA LEU A 16 -13.95 6.40 18.84
C LEU A 16 -14.36 5.82 20.19
N ALA A 17 -14.39 6.62 21.26
CA ALA A 17 -14.82 6.15 22.57
C ALA A 17 -16.33 5.80 22.65
N GLN A 18 -17.13 6.24 21.68
CA GLN A 18 -18.58 6.04 21.64
C GLN A 18 -19.02 4.92 20.70
N THR A 19 -18.07 4.27 20.00
CA THR A 19 -18.37 3.21 19.05
C THR A 19 -17.39 2.05 19.20
N ASP A 20 -17.84 0.88 18.79
CA ASP A 20 -17.00 -0.32 18.67
C ASP A 20 -16.49 -0.52 17.23
N ASP A 21 -16.81 0.39 16.30
CA ASP A 21 -16.48 0.28 14.87
C ASP A 21 -14.97 0.21 14.54
N TRP A 22 -14.10 0.47 15.51
CA TRP A 22 -12.64 0.40 15.39
C TRP A 22 -12.06 -0.95 15.86
N PHE A 23 -12.89 -1.88 16.35
CA PHE A 23 -12.47 -3.23 16.66
C PHE A 23 -13.48 -4.29 16.22
N HIS A 24 -12.99 -5.50 15.97
CA HIS A 24 -13.79 -6.66 15.61
C HIS A 24 -13.35 -7.85 16.44
N ARG A 25 -14.25 -8.39 17.25
CA ARG A 25 -13.98 -9.62 18.03
C ARG A 25 -14.10 -10.83 17.10
N LEU A 26 -13.02 -11.61 17.01
CA LEU A 26 -13.01 -12.82 16.22
C LEU A 26 -14.01 -13.83 16.79
N SER A 27 -14.77 -14.47 15.91
CA SER A 27 -15.59 -15.63 16.29
C SER A 27 -14.72 -16.87 16.45
N ASP A 28 -15.23 -17.89 17.13
CA ASP A 28 -14.54 -19.17 17.27
C ASP A 28 -14.27 -19.82 15.90
N GLU A 29 -15.17 -19.62 14.94
CA GLU A 29 -15.00 -20.09 13.55
C GLU A 29 -13.87 -19.34 12.85
N ALA A 30 -13.79 -18.01 12.98
CA ALA A 30 -12.70 -17.24 12.39
C ALA A 30 -11.35 -17.61 12.99
N ILE A 31 -11.29 -17.83 14.32
CA ILE A 31 -10.09 -18.33 15.00
C ILE A 31 -9.70 -19.71 14.44
N ALA A 32 -10.66 -20.64 14.32
CA ALA A 32 -10.40 -21.97 13.78
C ALA A 32 -9.92 -21.95 12.31
N ASP A 33 -10.44 -21.02 11.51
CA ASP A 33 -10.00 -20.81 10.12
C ASP A 33 -8.51 -20.41 10.08
N PHE A 34 -8.11 -19.38 10.84
CA PHE A 34 -6.71 -18.95 10.93
C PHE A 34 -5.79 -20.05 11.48
N GLU A 35 -6.21 -20.76 12.53
CA GLU A 35 -5.41 -21.86 13.06
C GLU A 35 -5.24 -23.00 12.04
N THR A 36 -6.25 -23.25 11.22
CA THR A 36 -6.21 -24.30 10.18
C THR A 36 -5.29 -23.90 9.02
N ALA A 37 -5.39 -22.67 8.56
CA ALA A 37 -4.50 -22.11 7.55
C ALA A 37 -3.04 -22.15 8.01
N MET A 38 -2.76 -21.66 9.22
CA MET A 38 -1.44 -21.71 9.84
C MET A 38 -0.91 -23.16 9.98
N ARG A 39 -1.73 -24.12 10.44
CA ARG A 39 -1.33 -25.54 10.52
C ARG A 39 -0.99 -26.11 9.14
N THR A 40 -1.74 -25.70 8.11
CA THR A 40 -1.50 -26.13 6.72
C THR A 40 -0.15 -25.60 6.22
N ALA A 41 0.14 -24.33 6.44
CA ALA A 41 1.43 -23.73 6.08
C ALA A 41 2.60 -24.41 6.82
N VAL A 42 2.47 -24.67 8.11
CA VAL A 42 3.50 -25.40 8.89
C VAL A 42 3.72 -26.81 8.34
N ALA A 43 2.66 -27.52 7.97
CA ALA A 43 2.76 -28.87 7.39
C ALA A 43 3.39 -28.91 5.99
N SER A 44 3.50 -27.76 5.30
CA SER A 44 4.17 -27.67 4.00
C SER A 44 5.70 -27.75 4.10
N GLU A 45 6.26 -27.56 5.31
CA GLU A 45 7.71 -27.50 5.58
C GLU A 45 8.48 -26.45 4.76
N LYS A 46 7.77 -25.50 4.15
CA LYS A 46 8.35 -24.37 3.43
C LYS A 46 8.92 -23.34 4.40
N GLU A 47 10.03 -22.72 4.01
CA GLU A 47 10.56 -21.58 4.72
C GLU A 47 9.65 -20.35 4.55
N LEU A 48 9.74 -19.39 5.46
CA LEU A 48 8.82 -18.25 5.54
C LEU A 48 8.64 -17.49 4.20
N PHE A 49 9.72 -17.31 3.44
CA PHE A 49 9.70 -16.58 2.16
C PHE A 49 9.32 -17.45 0.94
N GLU A 50 9.20 -18.76 1.13
CA GLU A 50 8.68 -19.68 0.10
C GLU A 50 7.15 -19.83 0.19
N LEU A 51 6.58 -19.40 1.32
CA LEU A 51 5.15 -19.37 1.56
C LEU A 51 4.50 -18.20 0.81
N ASP A 52 3.39 -18.49 0.17
CA ASP A 52 2.49 -17.50 -0.39
C ASP A 52 1.06 -17.69 0.11
N VAL A 53 0.15 -16.78 -0.27
CA VAL A 53 -1.24 -16.78 0.22
C VAL A 53 -1.97 -18.12 0.01
N ARG A 54 -1.57 -18.93 -0.97
CA ARG A 54 -2.18 -20.24 -1.27
C ARG A 54 -1.81 -21.31 -0.25
N ASP A 55 -0.70 -21.13 0.46
CA ASP A 55 -0.28 -22.01 1.55
C ASP A 55 -1.10 -21.78 2.83
N PHE A 56 -1.94 -20.73 2.84
CA PHE A 56 -2.83 -20.35 3.93
C PHE A 56 -4.31 -20.41 3.50
N PRO A 57 -4.87 -21.61 3.27
CA PRO A 57 -6.26 -21.75 2.86
C PRO A 57 -7.19 -21.27 3.98
N LEU A 58 -7.79 -20.10 3.76
CA LEU A 58 -8.60 -19.42 4.75
C LEU A 58 -10.09 -19.68 4.51
N GLY A 59 -10.79 -20.17 5.54
CA GLY A 59 -12.23 -20.37 5.51
C GLY A 59 -13.02 -19.06 5.46
N ALA A 60 -14.34 -19.19 5.31
CA ALA A 60 -15.22 -18.06 5.06
C ALA A 60 -15.27 -17.06 6.24
N ALA A 61 -15.17 -17.53 7.48
CA ALA A 61 -15.23 -16.67 8.65
C ALA A 61 -13.94 -15.87 8.81
N GLY A 62 -12.78 -16.52 8.65
CA GLY A 62 -11.48 -15.85 8.63
C GLY A 62 -11.37 -14.83 7.49
N ARG A 63 -11.86 -15.20 6.28
CA ARG A 63 -11.89 -14.28 5.14
C ARG A 63 -12.77 -13.06 5.40
N ALA A 64 -13.97 -13.25 5.94
CA ALA A 64 -14.86 -12.14 6.29
C ALA A 64 -14.22 -11.20 7.33
N ALA A 65 -13.48 -11.73 8.30
CA ALA A 65 -12.76 -10.92 9.28
C ALA A 65 -11.69 -10.05 8.62
N LEU A 66 -10.89 -10.60 7.70
CA LEU A 66 -9.87 -9.83 6.97
C LEU A 66 -10.46 -8.81 6.00
N ASP A 67 -11.54 -9.18 5.32
CA ASP A 67 -12.25 -8.26 4.42
C ASP A 67 -12.79 -7.04 5.20
N HIS A 68 -13.25 -7.27 6.44
CA HIS A 68 -13.68 -6.21 7.34
C HIS A 68 -12.50 -5.31 7.80
N VAL A 69 -11.35 -5.89 8.14
CA VAL A 69 -10.13 -5.13 8.45
C VAL A 69 -9.73 -4.23 7.28
N HIS A 70 -9.75 -4.77 6.07
CA HIS A 70 -9.39 -4.03 4.87
C HIS A 70 -10.36 -2.86 4.62
N ASP A 71 -11.67 -3.08 4.67
CA ASP A 71 -12.65 -2.00 4.46
C ASP A 71 -12.55 -0.93 5.57
N ALA A 72 -12.39 -1.33 6.82
CA ALA A 72 -12.27 -0.40 7.95
C ALA A 72 -11.00 0.46 7.87
N THR A 73 -9.89 -0.11 7.42
CA THR A 73 -8.62 0.63 7.24
C THR A 73 -8.63 1.48 5.97
N GLN A 74 -9.14 0.98 4.84
CA GLN A 74 -9.05 1.68 3.55
C GLN A 74 -10.18 2.69 3.32
N ASN A 75 -11.40 2.37 3.75
CA ASN A 75 -12.61 3.16 3.49
C ASN A 75 -13.29 3.69 4.76
N GLY A 76 -12.91 3.16 5.93
CA GLY A 76 -13.52 3.45 7.22
C GLY A 76 -12.74 4.47 8.05
N LEU A 77 -12.50 4.10 9.31
CA LEU A 77 -11.85 4.95 10.30
C LEU A 77 -10.33 5.03 10.10
N GLY A 78 -9.75 4.19 9.24
CA GLY A 78 -8.29 4.10 9.10
C GLY A 78 -7.62 3.22 10.16
N VAL A 79 -8.42 2.58 11.02
CA VAL A 79 -7.97 1.69 12.11
C VAL A 79 -8.93 0.51 12.25
N MET A 80 -8.39 -0.67 12.51
CA MET A 80 -9.14 -1.84 12.97
C MET A 80 -8.30 -2.68 13.92
N VAL A 81 -8.89 -3.14 15.02
CA VAL A 81 -8.28 -4.14 15.93
C VAL A 81 -9.06 -5.45 15.84
N LEU A 82 -8.44 -6.51 15.34
CA LEU A 82 -8.97 -7.86 15.54
C LEU A 82 -8.71 -8.28 16.99
N ARG A 83 -9.75 -8.66 17.72
CA ARG A 83 -9.65 -9.02 19.13
C ARG A 83 -9.85 -10.50 19.41
N GLY A 84 -9.07 -11.00 20.36
CA GLY A 84 -9.30 -12.29 21.00
C GLY A 84 -8.70 -13.52 20.31
N PHE A 85 -7.67 -13.36 19.46
CA PHE A 85 -6.94 -14.53 18.98
C PHE A 85 -6.21 -15.21 20.16
N PRO A 86 -6.29 -16.55 20.34
CA PRO A 86 -5.84 -17.20 21.56
C PRO A 86 -4.32 -17.44 21.60
N VAL A 87 -3.52 -16.35 21.61
CA VAL A 87 -2.05 -16.39 21.44
C VAL A 87 -1.31 -17.32 22.41
N GLN A 88 -1.84 -17.53 23.62
CA GLN A 88 -1.25 -18.39 24.65
C GLN A 88 -1.33 -19.88 24.32
N ARG A 89 -2.18 -20.27 23.37
CA ARG A 89 -2.29 -21.66 22.88
C ARG A 89 -1.22 -22.00 21.85
N HIS A 90 -0.42 -21.03 21.41
CA HIS A 90 0.50 -21.19 20.29
C HIS A 90 1.94 -20.87 20.67
N ALA A 91 2.87 -21.60 20.08
CA ALA A 91 4.29 -21.31 20.19
C ALA A 91 4.62 -20.00 19.44
N PRO A 92 5.68 -19.25 19.84
CA PRO A 92 6.06 -18.01 19.15
C PRO A 92 6.27 -18.15 17.65
N ALA A 93 6.82 -19.28 17.18
CA ALA A 93 6.99 -19.55 15.76
C ALA A 93 5.65 -19.63 15.00
N HIS A 94 4.63 -20.21 15.61
CA HIS A 94 3.27 -20.25 15.06
C HIS A 94 2.64 -18.86 15.03
N LEU A 95 2.88 -18.03 16.05
CA LEU A 95 2.40 -16.65 16.03
C LEU A 95 3.06 -15.81 14.93
N ARG A 96 4.36 -16.00 14.67
CA ARG A 96 5.01 -15.39 13.50
C ARG A 96 4.39 -15.87 12.19
N MET A 97 4.04 -17.16 12.10
CA MET A 97 3.38 -17.73 10.94
C MET A 97 1.98 -17.13 10.72
N LEU A 98 1.18 -17.01 11.78
CA LEU A 98 -0.10 -16.32 11.75
C LEU A 98 0.07 -14.87 11.29
N PHE A 99 1.03 -14.14 11.83
CA PHE A 99 1.23 -12.74 11.46
C PHE A 99 1.66 -12.59 9.99
N TRP A 100 2.43 -13.55 9.48
CA TRP A 100 2.78 -13.65 8.06
C TRP A 100 1.56 -13.96 7.18
N GLU A 101 0.74 -14.92 7.59
CA GLU A 101 -0.55 -15.26 6.95
C GLU A 101 -1.42 -14.01 6.79
N LEU A 102 -1.64 -13.28 7.88
CA LEU A 102 -2.43 -12.04 7.87
C LEU A 102 -1.84 -11.03 6.88
N GLY A 103 -0.52 -10.85 6.90
CA GLY A 103 0.18 -9.96 5.96
C GLY A 103 -0.02 -10.33 4.49
N LEU A 104 0.03 -11.63 4.15
CA LEU A 104 -0.14 -12.14 2.79
C LEU A 104 -1.58 -12.04 2.29
N HIS A 105 -2.58 -12.16 3.17
CA HIS A 105 -3.98 -11.92 2.79
C HIS A 105 -4.30 -10.43 2.69
N MET A 106 -3.60 -9.57 3.44
CA MET A 106 -3.83 -8.11 3.44
C MET A 106 -3.04 -7.37 2.34
N GLY A 107 -1.98 -7.96 1.78
CA GLY A 107 -1.23 -7.33 0.70
C GLY A 107 0.14 -7.94 0.46
N VAL A 108 1.13 -7.07 0.21
CA VAL A 108 2.52 -7.46 -0.03
C VAL A 108 3.37 -6.99 1.15
N PRO A 109 3.91 -7.90 1.98
CA PRO A 109 4.82 -7.55 3.05
C PRO A 109 6.01 -6.72 2.54
N ARG A 110 6.44 -5.72 3.32
CA ARG A 110 7.59 -4.87 2.99
C ARG A 110 8.72 -5.08 4.00
N PRO A 111 9.98 -5.07 3.56
CA PRO A 111 11.10 -5.10 4.47
C PRO A 111 11.05 -3.86 5.35
N GLN A 112 11.20 -4.05 6.66
CA GLN A 112 11.11 -2.99 7.64
C GLN A 112 12.43 -2.25 7.78
N GLY A 113 13.59 -2.80 7.36
CA GLY A 113 14.89 -2.14 7.46
C GLY A 113 16.01 -2.78 6.64
N LYS A 114 17.25 -2.28 6.80
CA LYS A 114 18.42 -2.66 5.99
C LYS A 114 18.77 -4.15 6.00
N GLN A 115 18.45 -4.87 7.08
CA GLN A 115 18.64 -6.32 7.16
C GLN A 115 17.52 -7.10 6.47
N SER A 116 16.60 -6.40 5.78
CA SER A 116 15.44 -6.97 5.10
C SER A 116 14.56 -7.82 6.01
N GLN A 117 14.49 -7.48 7.30
CA GLN A 117 13.57 -8.13 8.22
C GLN A 117 12.14 -7.65 7.94
N TYR A 118 11.18 -8.57 7.81
CA TYR A 118 9.77 -8.25 7.50
C TYR A 118 8.87 -8.19 8.74
N MET A 119 9.34 -8.76 9.85
CA MET A 119 8.69 -8.73 11.16
C MET A 119 9.73 -8.38 12.20
N SER A 120 9.37 -7.50 13.14
CA SER A 120 10.23 -7.10 14.25
C SER A 120 9.54 -7.42 15.56
N ASP A 121 10.28 -8.03 16.49
CA ASP A 121 9.78 -8.22 17.85
C ASP A 121 9.86 -6.89 18.60
N VAL A 122 8.72 -6.39 19.08
CA VAL A 122 8.65 -5.17 19.88
C VAL A 122 8.74 -5.56 21.35
N THR A 123 9.90 -5.35 21.96
CA THR A 123 10.18 -5.77 23.35
C THR A 123 11.06 -4.74 24.06
N ASP A 124 10.94 -4.63 25.39
CA ASP A 124 11.94 -3.89 26.17
C ASP A 124 13.22 -4.71 26.30
N ALA A 125 14.06 -4.66 25.26
CA ALA A 125 15.38 -5.30 25.22
C ALA A 125 16.50 -4.41 25.81
N GLY A 126 16.15 -3.28 26.45
CA GLY A 126 17.11 -2.37 27.10
C GLY A 126 17.85 -1.40 26.16
N GLY A 127 17.34 -1.12 24.96
CA GLY A 127 17.92 -0.16 24.02
C GLY A 127 17.71 1.32 24.39
N VAL A 128 18.42 2.23 23.69
CA VAL A 128 18.34 3.69 23.88
C VAL A 128 17.61 4.37 22.71
N TYR A 129 16.50 5.05 22.98
CA TYR A 129 15.74 5.85 22.01
C TYR A 129 16.48 7.14 21.66
N ARG A 130 16.49 7.55 20.38
CA ARG A 130 17.21 8.73 19.82
C ARG A 130 18.75 8.61 19.74
N SER A 131 19.28 7.49 19.26
CA SER A 131 20.63 7.48 18.67
C SER A 131 20.53 7.64 17.15
N THR A 132 21.59 8.15 16.50
CA THR A 132 21.70 8.29 15.03
C THR A 132 21.60 6.96 14.26
N LYS A 133 21.40 5.83 14.97
CA LYS A 133 21.23 4.47 14.44
C LYS A 133 20.10 3.68 15.12
N GLY A 134 19.32 4.32 16.01
CA GLY A 134 18.42 3.62 16.92
C GLY A 134 16.97 3.62 16.46
N ARG A 135 16.35 2.43 16.42
CA ARG A 135 14.91 2.26 16.19
C ARG A 135 14.18 2.00 17.51
N GLY A 136 13.00 2.60 17.69
CA GLY A 136 12.35 2.67 19.01
C GLY A 136 11.67 1.39 19.52
N TYR A 137 11.52 0.34 18.70
CA TYR A 137 10.82 -0.90 19.07
C TYR A 137 11.54 -1.77 20.12
N ASN A 138 12.80 -1.45 20.45
CA ASN A 138 13.62 -2.18 21.42
C ASN A 138 13.89 -1.38 22.72
N THR A 139 13.01 -0.44 23.08
CA THR A 139 13.22 0.50 24.21
C THR A 139 11.95 0.70 25.01
N ARG A 140 12.08 0.98 26.32
CA ARG A 140 10.98 1.44 27.19
C ARG A 140 10.57 2.90 27.01
N SER A 141 11.13 3.59 26.01
CA SER A 141 10.89 5.02 25.80
C SER A 141 9.55 5.26 25.12
N LYS A 142 8.90 6.37 25.48
CA LYS A 142 7.73 6.87 24.75
C LYS A 142 8.09 7.07 23.28
N LEU A 143 7.34 6.43 22.39
CA LEU A 143 7.40 6.70 20.95
C LEU A 143 6.61 7.98 20.65
N ASP A 144 7.22 8.85 19.85
CA ASP A 144 6.53 10.01 19.27
C ASP A 144 5.56 9.54 18.16
N PHE A 145 4.48 10.28 17.92
CA PHE A 145 3.54 9.96 16.84
C PHE A 145 4.25 9.96 15.48
N HIS A 146 3.98 8.94 14.66
CA HIS A 146 4.56 8.80 13.32
C HIS A 146 3.66 7.96 12.41
N ALA A 147 3.94 8.01 11.10
CA ALA A 147 3.37 7.13 10.08
C ALA A 147 4.50 6.34 9.40
N ASP A 148 4.36 5.02 9.34
CA ASP A 148 5.37 4.14 8.74
C ASP A 148 5.34 4.14 7.20
N ASN A 149 6.38 3.60 6.59
CA ASN A 149 6.53 3.52 5.14
C ASN A 149 5.84 2.26 4.54
N ALA A 150 4.52 2.19 4.66
CA ALA A 150 3.66 1.13 4.10
C ALA A 150 2.26 1.71 3.82
N ASP A 151 1.35 0.94 3.22
CA ASP A 151 -0.08 1.32 3.12
C ASP A 151 -0.87 0.87 4.37
N ILE A 152 -0.50 -0.28 4.96
CA ILE A 152 -1.06 -0.79 6.22
C ILE A 152 0.08 -1.20 7.14
N VAL A 153 -0.02 -0.85 8.42
CA VAL A 153 0.85 -1.35 9.50
C VAL A 153 0.06 -2.31 10.37
N GLY A 154 0.65 -3.47 10.65
CA GLY A 154 0.12 -4.44 11.61
C GLY A 154 0.93 -4.45 12.91
N LEU A 155 0.27 -4.64 14.05
CA LEU A 155 0.89 -4.89 15.35
C LEU A 155 0.09 -5.93 16.14
N MET A 156 0.70 -7.07 16.45
CA MET A 156 0.09 -8.13 17.26
C MET A 156 0.60 -8.11 18.70
N CYS A 157 -0.33 -8.04 19.65
CA CYS A 157 -0.02 -8.17 21.07
C CYS A 157 0.10 -9.65 21.44
N VAL A 158 1.34 -10.11 21.68
CA VAL A 158 1.60 -11.47 22.20
C VAL A 158 1.58 -11.47 23.73
N ASN A 159 2.20 -10.47 24.34
CA ASN A 159 2.21 -10.24 25.79
C ASN A 159 1.94 -8.77 26.07
N ALA A 160 1.10 -8.49 27.06
CA ALA A 160 0.87 -7.13 27.52
C ALA A 160 2.06 -6.63 28.36
N ALA A 161 2.32 -5.32 28.29
CA ALA A 161 3.29 -4.68 29.18
C ALA A 161 2.80 -4.72 30.64
N MET A 162 3.73 -4.88 31.59
CA MET A 162 3.39 -4.86 33.02
C MET A 162 2.82 -3.51 33.48
N SER A 163 3.29 -2.41 32.87
CA SER A 163 2.79 -1.06 33.07
C SER A 163 3.11 -0.20 31.83
N GLY A 164 2.26 0.79 31.54
CA GLY A 164 2.35 1.55 30.28
C GLY A 164 2.02 0.69 29.06
N GLY A 165 2.66 0.96 27.93
CA GLY A 165 2.47 0.18 26.69
C GLY A 165 1.15 0.45 25.96
N GLU A 166 0.46 1.53 26.30
CA GLU A 166 -0.74 1.96 25.58
C GLU A 166 -0.40 2.24 24.11
N SER A 167 -1.18 1.69 23.20
CA SER A 167 -1.12 2.06 21.78
C SER A 167 -1.89 3.36 21.61
N LEU A 168 -1.19 4.41 21.19
CA LEU A 168 -1.76 5.73 20.96
C LEU A 168 -1.91 5.93 19.45
N ILE A 169 -3.11 6.29 19.02
CA ILE A 169 -3.40 6.66 17.64
C ILE A 169 -4.02 8.06 17.59
N ALA A 170 -3.85 8.74 16.45
CA ALA A 170 -4.49 10.01 16.19
C ALA A 170 -4.87 10.07 14.71
N SER A 171 -6.06 10.59 14.41
CA SER A 171 -6.43 10.87 13.02
C SER A 171 -5.61 12.06 12.50
N SER A 172 -4.77 11.80 11.50
CA SER A 172 -4.04 12.84 10.80
C SER A 172 -4.98 13.82 10.06
N VAL A 173 -6.15 13.33 9.62
CA VAL A 173 -7.19 14.16 8.98
C VAL A 173 -7.79 15.14 9.98
N TYR A 174 -8.17 14.66 11.17
CA TYR A 174 -8.73 15.52 12.21
C TYR A 174 -7.69 16.51 12.72
N ALA A 175 -6.46 16.06 13.00
CA ALA A 175 -5.36 16.91 13.45
C ALA A 175 -5.02 18.00 12.42
N HIS A 176 -5.02 17.67 11.13
CA HIS A 176 -4.89 18.66 10.05
C HIS A 176 -6.01 19.72 10.13
N ASN A 177 -7.27 19.30 10.27
CA ASN A 177 -8.41 20.21 10.32
C ASN A 177 -8.40 21.10 11.57
N VAL A 178 -7.96 20.59 12.72
CA VAL A 178 -7.75 21.37 13.95
C VAL A 178 -6.67 22.42 13.71
N MET A 179 -5.51 22.02 13.17
CA MET A 179 -4.42 22.95 12.90
C MET A 179 -4.84 24.03 11.89
N LEU A 180 -5.66 23.68 10.90
CA LEU A 180 -6.16 24.61 9.89
C LEU A 180 -7.08 25.68 10.50
N GLN A 181 -7.86 25.30 11.50
CA GLN A 181 -8.72 26.23 12.25
C GLN A 181 -7.91 27.16 13.15
N GLU A 182 -6.85 26.64 13.78
CA GLU A 182 -6.08 27.39 14.78
C GLU A 182 -5.02 28.30 14.16
N ARG A 183 -4.26 27.79 13.20
CA ARG A 183 -3.07 28.44 12.59
C ARG A 183 -2.98 28.08 11.10
N PRO A 184 -3.89 28.58 10.25
CA PRO A 184 -3.95 28.23 8.82
C PRO A 184 -2.66 28.54 8.06
N GLU A 185 -1.89 29.54 8.49
CA GLU A 185 -0.60 29.89 7.93
C GLU A 185 0.49 28.85 8.23
N LEU A 186 0.44 28.21 9.40
CA LEU A 186 1.39 27.15 9.75
C LEU A 186 1.02 25.82 9.08
N VAL A 187 -0.27 25.54 8.87
CA VAL A 187 -0.67 24.35 8.11
C VAL A 187 -0.13 24.39 6.70
N ALA A 188 -0.11 25.56 6.06
CA ALA A 188 0.42 25.71 4.71
C ALA A 188 1.89 25.31 4.62
N GLU A 189 2.69 25.52 5.67
CA GLU A 189 4.10 25.07 5.72
C GLU A 189 4.22 23.55 5.64
N LEU A 190 3.27 22.80 6.20
CA LEU A 190 3.30 21.32 6.18
C LEU A 190 3.01 20.73 4.80
N TYR A 191 2.51 21.53 3.86
CA TYR A 191 2.37 21.17 2.43
C TYR A 191 3.63 21.48 1.60
N ALA A 192 4.60 22.22 2.16
CA ALA A 192 5.89 22.43 1.51
C ALA A 192 6.82 21.21 1.71
N PRO A 193 7.83 21.02 0.85
CA PRO A 193 8.80 19.93 1.02
C PRO A 193 9.62 20.06 2.30
N PHE A 194 9.80 18.94 2.99
CA PHE A 194 10.76 18.72 4.08
C PHE A 194 11.78 17.68 3.64
N ILE A 195 13.00 17.78 4.17
CA ILE A 195 14.05 16.81 3.93
C ILE A 195 14.02 15.75 5.03
N PHE A 196 13.86 14.50 4.63
CA PHE A 196 13.85 13.34 5.50
C PHE A 196 15.14 12.55 5.29
N SER A 197 15.81 12.21 6.38
CA SER A 197 16.93 11.27 6.36
C SER A 197 16.43 9.85 6.06
N ARG A 198 17.21 9.11 5.27
CA ARG A 198 17.04 7.65 5.08
C ARG A 198 17.68 6.83 6.18
N GLN A 199 18.34 7.47 7.14
CA GLN A 199 18.94 6.83 8.32
C GLN A 199 19.94 5.70 7.98
N GLY A 200 20.61 5.78 6.83
CA GLY A 200 21.57 4.77 6.37
C GLY A 200 20.93 3.56 5.67
N GLU A 201 19.65 3.66 5.31
CA GLU A 201 18.85 2.63 4.61
C GLU A 201 18.71 2.89 3.11
N GLU A 202 19.42 3.90 2.59
CA GLU A 202 19.60 4.11 1.16
C GLU A 202 20.35 2.97 0.46
N GLU A 203 19.94 2.66 -0.77
CA GLU A 203 20.73 1.83 -1.70
C GLU A 203 21.97 2.61 -2.20
N PRO A 204 23.02 1.94 -2.71
CA PRO A 204 24.23 2.61 -3.21
C PRO A 204 24.00 3.69 -4.26
N GLU A 205 22.87 3.63 -4.97
CA GLU A 205 22.46 4.57 -6.03
C GLU A 205 21.58 5.72 -5.52
N GLU A 206 21.08 5.63 -4.29
CA GLU A 206 20.24 6.65 -3.68
C GLU A 206 21.07 7.62 -2.82
N GLY A 207 20.65 8.89 -2.77
CA GLY A 207 21.19 9.84 -1.80
C GLY A 207 20.71 9.52 -0.37
N PRO A 208 21.41 9.99 0.68
CA PRO A 208 21.14 9.63 2.07
C PRO A 208 19.89 10.31 2.67
N TRP A 209 19.18 11.10 1.87
CA TRP A 209 17.95 11.79 2.22
C TRP A 209 17.03 11.94 0.98
N TYR A 210 15.76 12.29 1.22
CA TYR A 210 14.77 12.60 0.17
C TYR A 210 13.87 13.74 0.63
N GLU A 211 13.21 14.38 -0.33
CA GLU A 211 12.24 15.44 -0.08
C GLU A 211 10.80 14.93 -0.19
N SER A 212 9.96 15.33 0.76
CA SER A 212 8.51 15.08 0.74
C SER A 212 7.80 16.13 1.58
N PRO A 213 6.58 16.56 1.24
CA PRO A 213 5.76 17.28 2.20
C PRO A 213 5.25 16.34 3.30
N ILE A 214 4.77 16.90 4.41
CA ILE A 214 4.09 16.15 5.47
C ILE A 214 2.63 15.95 5.07
N PHE A 215 1.96 17.00 4.62
CA PHE A 215 0.62 16.92 4.08
C PHE A 215 0.65 17.00 2.57
N SER A 216 -0.15 16.16 1.93
CA SER A 216 -0.46 16.32 0.52
C SER A 216 -1.93 16.05 0.29
N VAL A 217 -2.53 16.85 -0.57
CA VAL A 217 -3.85 16.57 -1.11
C VAL A 217 -3.70 16.45 -2.61
N THR A 218 -4.02 15.27 -3.14
CA THR A 218 -4.06 15.00 -4.57
C THR A 218 -5.46 14.53 -4.89
N ASP A 219 -6.12 15.20 -5.84
CA ASP A 219 -7.47 14.88 -6.31
C ASP A 219 -8.54 14.64 -5.22
N GLY A 220 -8.42 15.38 -4.12
CA GLY A 220 -9.33 15.31 -2.97
C GLY A 220 -8.95 14.26 -1.92
N GLN A 221 -7.92 13.44 -2.18
CA GLN A 221 -7.38 12.48 -1.22
C GLN A 221 -6.26 13.11 -0.41
N PHE A 222 -6.38 12.99 0.92
CA PHE A 222 -5.40 13.50 1.87
C PHE A 222 -4.42 12.40 2.28
N ALA A 223 -3.14 12.76 2.33
CA ALA A 223 -2.07 11.92 2.82
C ALA A 223 -1.24 12.70 3.84
N CYS A 224 -0.97 12.07 4.99
CA CYS A 224 -0.08 12.59 6.03
C CYS A 224 1.14 11.67 6.22
N ARG A 225 2.32 12.17 5.84
CA ARG A 225 3.60 11.51 6.06
C ARG A 225 4.37 12.22 7.17
N HIS A 226 4.05 11.88 8.42
CA HIS A 226 4.69 12.48 9.58
C HIS A 226 5.71 11.54 10.20
N VAL A 227 7.00 11.89 10.09
CA VAL A 227 8.10 11.16 10.75
C VAL A 227 9.14 12.15 11.25
N ARG A 228 8.84 12.80 12.38
CA ARG A 228 9.63 13.89 12.98
C ARG A 228 11.12 13.54 13.15
N ASN A 229 11.42 12.31 13.60
CA ASN A 229 12.79 11.85 13.81
C ASN A 229 13.63 11.83 12.53
N HIS A 230 13.03 11.56 11.36
CA HIS A 230 13.77 11.54 10.10
C HIS A 230 14.11 12.95 9.62
N ILE A 231 13.22 13.93 9.86
CA ILE A 231 13.49 15.35 9.59
C ILE A 231 14.60 15.85 10.52
N ASN A 232 14.48 15.60 11.82
CA ASN A 232 15.49 15.99 12.79
C ASN A 232 16.85 15.32 12.51
N GLY A 233 16.84 14.05 12.12
CA GLY A 233 18.03 13.32 11.72
C GLY A 233 18.71 13.92 10.49
N ALA A 234 17.94 14.40 9.51
CA ALA A 234 18.50 15.11 8.36
C ALA A 234 19.12 16.45 8.79
N GLN A 235 18.39 17.24 9.59
CA GLN A 235 18.84 18.55 10.08
C GLN A 235 20.07 18.47 11.00
N ALA A 236 20.32 17.32 11.63
CA ALA A 236 21.51 17.10 12.44
C ALA A 236 22.66 16.43 11.68
N GLY A 237 22.35 15.62 10.67
CA GLY A 237 23.32 14.72 10.02
C GLY A 237 23.93 15.22 8.71
N PHE A 238 23.29 16.20 8.06
CA PHE A 238 23.75 16.74 6.77
C PHE A 238 23.93 18.24 6.88
N ASP A 239 25.07 18.79 6.47
CA ASP A 239 25.37 20.23 6.52
C ASP A 239 24.97 20.96 5.24
N ASP A 240 24.86 20.23 4.12
CA ASP A 240 24.60 20.73 2.78
C ASP A 240 23.11 20.91 2.45
N ILE A 241 22.21 20.59 3.38
CA ILE A 241 20.78 20.74 3.21
C ILE A 241 20.25 22.08 3.74
N PRO A 242 19.16 22.64 3.16
CA PRO A 242 18.43 23.76 3.74
C PRO A 242 18.05 23.52 5.21
N ARG A 243 18.33 24.50 6.08
CA ARG A 243 17.84 24.49 7.45
C ARG A 243 16.35 24.82 7.49
N LEU A 244 15.62 24.22 8.43
CA LEU A 244 14.22 24.57 8.66
C LEU A 244 14.08 26.06 8.98
N THR A 245 13.07 26.69 8.40
CA THR A 245 12.69 28.05 8.79
C THR A 245 12.07 28.05 10.18
N PRO A 246 12.02 29.20 10.88
CA PRO A 246 11.27 29.32 12.13
C PRO A 246 9.81 28.89 12.00
N GLN A 247 9.15 29.21 10.87
CA GLN A 247 7.76 28.86 10.59
C GLN A 247 7.56 27.35 10.38
N GLN A 248 8.47 26.70 9.64
CA GLN A 248 8.47 25.24 9.49
C GLN A 248 8.68 24.54 10.82
N THR A 249 9.59 25.05 11.66
CA THR A 249 9.82 24.52 13.01
C THR A 249 8.56 24.65 13.87
N GLU A 250 7.96 25.84 13.90
CA GLU A 250 6.72 26.11 14.62
C GLU A 250 5.55 25.24 14.13
N ALA A 251 5.43 25.03 12.82
CA ALA A 251 4.40 24.18 12.22
C ALA A 251 4.55 22.71 12.65
N LEU A 252 5.78 22.18 12.63
CA LEU A 252 6.07 20.83 13.11
C LEU A 252 5.77 20.67 14.60
N ASP A 253 6.21 21.63 15.42
CA ASP A 253 5.98 21.62 16.86
C ASP A 253 4.49 21.70 17.20
N LEU A 254 3.74 22.55 16.50
CA LEU A 254 2.30 22.65 16.68
C LEU A 254 1.58 21.36 16.26
N PHE A 255 1.99 20.74 15.16
CA PHE A 255 1.37 19.49 14.73
C PHE A 255 1.65 18.34 15.72
N ASP A 256 2.89 18.21 16.19
CA ASP A 256 3.25 17.28 17.27
C ASP A 256 2.40 17.53 18.54
N ALA A 257 2.21 18.80 18.90
CA ALA A 257 1.40 19.19 20.05
C ALA A 257 -0.09 18.86 19.87
N ILE A 258 -0.66 19.07 18.67
CA ILE A 258 -2.04 18.74 18.34
C ILE A 258 -2.26 17.23 18.41
N LEU A 259 -1.38 16.43 17.80
CA LEU A 259 -1.47 14.97 17.86
C LEU A 259 -1.43 14.44 19.30
N ALA A 260 -0.74 15.14 20.21
CA ALA A 260 -0.64 14.76 21.62
C ALA A 260 -1.79 15.22 22.51
N ARG A 261 -2.74 16.04 22.02
CA ARG A 261 -3.87 16.51 22.84
C ARG A 261 -4.83 15.38 23.17
N GLU A 262 -5.42 15.41 24.36
CA GLU A 262 -6.33 14.38 24.84
C GLU A 262 -7.63 14.26 24.04
N ASP A 263 -8.08 15.35 23.40
CA ASP A 263 -9.24 15.34 22.52
C ASP A 263 -8.93 14.77 21.12
N VAL A 264 -7.65 14.77 20.71
CA VAL A 264 -7.20 14.26 19.40
C VAL A 264 -6.72 12.82 19.50
N ARG A 265 -5.88 12.50 20.50
CA ARG A 265 -5.31 11.17 20.67
C ARG A 265 -6.30 10.21 21.28
N PHE A 266 -6.40 9.02 20.70
CA PHE A 266 -7.12 7.91 21.28
C PHE A 266 -6.11 6.90 21.83
N ALA A 267 -6.25 6.57 23.11
CA ALA A 267 -5.44 5.57 23.78
C ALA A 267 -6.20 4.25 23.84
N MET A 268 -5.56 3.17 23.41
CA MET A 268 -6.09 1.82 23.56
C MET A 268 -5.09 0.91 24.25
N HIS A 269 -5.61 0.01 25.07
CA HIS A 269 -4.84 -1.09 25.62
C HIS A 269 -5.08 -2.31 24.74
N LEU A 270 -4.00 -2.87 24.17
CA LEU A 270 -4.08 -4.12 23.42
C LEU A 270 -3.95 -5.28 24.40
N GLU A 271 -4.94 -6.15 24.41
CA GLU A 271 -4.88 -7.40 25.17
C GLU A 271 -4.09 -8.45 24.40
N PRO A 272 -3.44 -9.42 25.08
CA PRO A 272 -2.83 -10.55 24.39
C PRO A 272 -3.84 -11.25 23.47
N GLY A 273 -3.54 -11.27 22.17
CA GLY A 273 -4.47 -11.75 21.15
C GLY A 273 -5.08 -10.67 20.26
N ASP A 274 -4.88 -9.40 20.60
CA ASP A 274 -5.30 -8.29 19.78
C ASP A 274 -4.28 -8.02 18.65
N ILE A 275 -4.79 -7.76 17.45
CA ILE A 275 -4.00 -7.44 16.27
C ILE A 275 -4.52 -6.13 15.68
N GLN A 276 -3.73 -5.07 15.83
CA GLN A 276 -4.03 -3.73 15.35
C GLN A 276 -3.57 -3.57 13.89
N PHE A 277 -4.41 -2.96 13.06
CA PHE A 277 -4.12 -2.55 11.69
C PHE A 277 -4.40 -1.06 11.52
N LEU A 278 -3.47 -0.33 10.91
CA LEU A 278 -3.55 1.11 10.66
C LEU A 278 -3.28 1.42 9.19
N ASN A 279 -4.09 2.28 8.57
CA ASN A 279 -3.84 2.78 7.22
C ASN A 279 -2.85 3.95 7.25
N ASN A 280 -1.89 3.89 6.34
CA ASN A 280 -0.94 4.94 6.05
C ASN A 280 -1.27 5.72 4.74
N HIS A 281 -1.55 5.13 3.54
CA HIS A 281 -1.90 5.85 2.26
C HIS A 281 -2.59 4.99 1.13
N THR A 282 -3.08 5.62 0.04
CA THR A 282 -3.50 5.02 -1.29
C THR A 282 -2.49 5.36 -2.43
N GLN A 283 -2.49 4.78 -3.66
CA GLN A 283 -1.30 4.86 -4.61
C GLN A 283 -1.49 5.38 -6.08
N LEU A 284 -2.66 5.27 -6.76
CA LEU A 284 -2.77 5.64 -8.20
C LEU A 284 -2.77 7.16 -8.47
N GLU A 285 -3.33 7.93 -7.56
CA GLU A 285 -3.41 9.38 -7.71
C GLU A 285 -2.03 10.03 -7.51
N GLN A 286 -1.18 9.43 -6.68
CA GLN A 286 0.22 9.83 -6.51
C GLN A 286 1.01 9.64 -7.79
N ALA A 287 0.76 8.57 -8.56
CA ALA A 287 1.39 8.38 -9.87
C ALA A 287 0.98 9.49 -10.85
N ALA A 288 -0.29 9.91 -10.84
CA ALA A 288 -0.76 11.05 -11.64
C ALA A 288 -0.08 12.37 -11.21
N ALA A 289 0.01 12.62 -9.90
CA ALA A 289 0.68 13.80 -9.36
C ALA A 289 2.19 13.84 -9.69
N LEU A 290 2.86 12.68 -9.65
CA LEU A 290 4.26 12.54 -10.03
C LEU A 290 4.45 12.85 -11.52
N ALA A 291 3.61 12.28 -12.39
CA ALA A 291 3.63 12.53 -13.83
C ALA A 291 3.45 14.01 -14.14
N LYS A 292 2.44 14.65 -13.54
CA LYS A 292 2.14 16.07 -13.70
C LYS A 292 3.29 16.98 -13.27
N ARG A 293 3.93 16.66 -12.14
CA ARG A 293 5.00 17.47 -11.54
C ARG A 293 6.31 17.37 -12.31
N HIS A 294 6.55 16.24 -12.99
CA HIS A 294 7.78 16.00 -13.73
C HIS A 294 7.47 15.70 -15.22
N PRO A 295 6.99 16.68 -16.01
CA PRO A 295 6.50 16.44 -17.38
C PRO A 295 7.59 15.94 -18.36
N LYS A 296 8.87 16.03 -17.99
CA LYS A 296 10.01 15.50 -18.75
C LYS A 296 10.40 14.09 -18.35
N LEU A 297 9.94 13.61 -17.19
CA LEU A 297 10.21 12.26 -16.71
C LEU A 297 9.17 11.32 -17.31
N THR A 298 9.64 10.36 -18.10
CA THR A 298 8.81 9.28 -18.62
C THR A 298 8.43 8.33 -17.48
N ILE A 299 7.14 8.20 -17.17
CA ILE A 299 6.63 7.31 -16.13
C ILE A 299 5.89 6.16 -16.78
N VAL A 300 6.31 4.93 -16.47
CA VAL A 300 5.65 3.72 -16.97
C VAL A 300 4.83 3.08 -15.85
N LEU A 301 3.51 3.20 -15.95
CA LEU A 301 2.56 2.55 -15.06
C LEU A 301 2.38 1.08 -15.48
N ASN A 302 2.92 0.17 -14.67
CA ASN A 302 2.88 -1.26 -14.97
C ASN A 302 1.48 -1.86 -14.74
N HIS A 303 1.21 -2.98 -15.41
CA HIS A 303 0.07 -3.88 -15.15
C HIS A 303 -1.30 -3.20 -15.06
N CYS A 304 -1.59 -2.28 -16.00
CA CYS A 304 -2.82 -1.50 -16.03
C CYS A 304 -3.06 -0.66 -14.76
N GLY A 305 -2.04 -0.37 -13.95
CA GLY A 305 -2.21 0.31 -12.67
C GLY A 305 -2.71 -0.58 -11.52
N GLY A 306 -2.67 -1.90 -11.70
CA GLY A 306 -2.90 -2.88 -10.63
C GLY A 306 -4.33 -2.92 -10.07
N PRO A 307 -5.36 -3.16 -10.90
CA PRO A 307 -6.72 -3.35 -10.40
C PRO A 307 -6.77 -4.52 -9.41
N LEU A 308 -7.34 -4.28 -8.23
CA LEU A 308 -7.59 -5.32 -7.23
C LEU A 308 -8.97 -5.95 -7.47
N GLY A 309 -9.09 -7.25 -7.24
CA GLY A 309 -10.38 -7.93 -7.32
C GLY A 309 -10.56 -9.07 -6.33
N ILE A 310 -9.56 -9.37 -5.51
CA ILE A 310 -9.64 -10.44 -4.52
C ILE A 310 -10.05 -9.93 -3.14
N GLY A 311 -10.37 -10.86 -2.24
CA GLY A 311 -10.77 -10.56 -0.87
C GLY A 311 -12.02 -9.68 -0.83
N PRO A 312 -11.96 -8.49 -0.20
CA PRO A 312 -13.14 -7.63 0.03
C PRO A 312 -13.71 -7.00 -1.24
N TYR A 313 -13.06 -7.24 -2.38
CA TYR A 313 -13.40 -6.72 -3.68
C TYR A 313 -14.02 -7.76 -4.63
N ALA A 314 -14.04 -9.05 -4.24
CA ALA A 314 -14.50 -10.15 -5.08
C ALA A 314 -15.93 -9.95 -5.59
N ASP A 315 -16.83 -9.47 -4.73
CA ASP A 315 -18.23 -9.19 -5.10
C ASP A 315 -18.48 -7.73 -5.53
N ARG A 316 -17.44 -6.89 -5.53
CA ARG A 316 -17.53 -5.44 -5.83
C ARG A 316 -16.83 -5.06 -7.14
N ARG A 317 -16.59 -6.03 -8.02
CA ARG A 317 -15.84 -5.84 -9.27
C ARG A 317 -16.27 -4.66 -10.12
N ALA A 318 -17.58 -4.42 -10.25
CA ALA A 318 -18.10 -3.29 -11.01
C ALA A 318 -17.71 -1.94 -10.40
N GLN A 319 -17.80 -1.82 -9.07
CA GLN A 319 -17.39 -0.64 -8.32
C GLN A 319 -15.88 -0.43 -8.40
N VAL A 320 -15.08 -1.49 -8.17
CA VAL A 320 -13.62 -1.38 -8.21
C VAL A 320 -13.13 -0.99 -9.60
N ARG A 321 -13.75 -1.54 -10.66
CA ARG A 321 -13.43 -1.13 -12.03
C ARG A 321 -13.77 0.33 -12.29
N ASP A 322 -14.88 0.83 -11.77
CA ASP A 322 -15.24 2.24 -11.89
C ASP A 322 -14.22 3.15 -11.18
N GLU A 323 -13.91 2.86 -9.92
CA GLU A 323 -12.92 3.61 -9.12
C GLU A 323 -11.52 3.57 -9.74
N TRP A 324 -11.06 2.39 -10.14
CA TRP A 324 -9.81 2.20 -10.87
C TRP A 324 -9.78 3.01 -12.17
N SER A 325 -10.84 2.95 -12.98
CA SER A 325 -10.89 3.67 -14.26
C SER A 325 -10.82 5.19 -14.06
N ARG A 326 -11.51 5.71 -13.02
CA ARG A 326 -11.47 7.12 -12.64
C ARG A 326 -10.07 7.56 -12.20
N ALA A 327 -9.40 6.77 -11.36
CA ALA A 327 -8.03 7.06 -10.92
C ALA A 327 -7.03 6.96 -12.09
N LEU A 328 -7.18 5.95 -12.95
CA LEU A 328 -6.33 5.74 -14.12
C LEU A 328 -6.46 6.88 -15.15
N ALA A 329 -7.66 7.43 -15.33
CA ALA A 329 -7.87 8.58 -16.22
C ALA A 329 -7.06 9.81 -15.79
N LYS A 330 -6.87 10.01 -14.47
CA LYS A 330 -6.04 11.10 -13.95
C LYS A 330 -4.57 10.90 -14.27
N VAL A 331 -4.07 9.66 -14.25
CA VAL A 331 -2.71 9.34 -14.70
C VAL A 331 -2.59 9.59 -16.20
N ALA A 332 -3.56 9.11 -16.99
CA ALA A 332 -3.56 9.20 -18.45
C ALA A 332 -3.62 10.63 -18.99
N ALA A 333 -4.16 11.57 -18.21
CA ALA A 333 -4.18 13.00 -18.53
C ALA A 333 -2.78 13.64 -18.61
N ASN A 334 -1.72 12.92 -18.23
CA ASN A 334 -0.34 13.40 -18.31
C ASN A 334 0.39 12.75 -19.50
N ASP A 335 0.87 13.56 -20.44
CA ASP A 335 1.49 13.08 -21.70
C ASP A 335 2.74 12.21 -21.49
N ASN A 336 3.42 12.40 -20.36
CA ASN A 336 4.61 11.64 -19.95
C ASN A 336 4.30 10.34 -19.21
N ALA A 337 3.02 10.00 -19.02
CA ALA A 337 2.61 8.72 -18.47
C ALA A 337 2.29 7.71 -19.59
N ILE A 338 2.87 6.51 -19.46
CA ILE A 338 2.72 5.38 -20.37
C ILE A 338 2.19 4.22 -19.56
N VAL A 339 1.25 3.46 -20.11
CA VAL A 339 0.70 2.27 -19.46
C VAL A 339 1.25 1.01 -20.10
N LYS A 340 1.63 0.05 -19.27
CA LYS A 340 1.80 -1.33 -19.71
C LYS A 340 0.53 -2.11 -19.44
N ILE A 341 0.05 -2.76 -20.49
CA ILE A 341 -1.16 -3.55 -20.48
C ILE A 341 -0.74 -5.01 -20.38
N GLY A 342 -0.81 -5.54 -19.16
CA GLY A 342 -0.40 -6.90 -18.80
C GLY A 342 -0.63 -7.17 -17.32
N GLY A 343 -0.20 -8.34 -16.83
CA GLY A 343 -0.32 -8.69 -15.41
C GLY A 343 -1.75 -8.93 -14.91
N LEU A 344 -2.73 -9.01 -15.81
CA LEU A 344 -4.13 -9.30 -15.48
C LEU A 344 -4.39 -10.79 -15.19
N ALA A 345 -3.37 -11.65 -15.28
CA ALA A 345 -3.46 -13.05 -14.86
C ALA A 345 -2.95 -13.27 -13.43
N MET A 346 -2.49 -12.21 -12.73
CA MET A 346 -2.07 -12.30 -11.34
C MET A 346 -3.28 -12.60 -10.44
N PRO A 347 -3.15 -13.53 -9.47
CA PRO A 347 -4.24 -13.92 -8.57
C PRO A 347 -4.97 -12.72 -7.94
N ARG A 348 -4.24 -11.67 -7.57
CA ARG A 348 -4.76 -10.43 -6.95
C ARG A 348 -5.76 -9.61 -7.76
N THR A 349 -5.87 -9.85 -9.07
CA THR A 349 -6.72 -9.06 -9.97
C THR A 349 -8.13 -9.62 -10.12
N GLU A 350 -8.43 -10.83 -9.62
CA GLU A 350 -9.67 -11.61 -9.86
C GLU A 350 -9.95 -11.91 -11.35
N LEU A 351 -9.12 -11.36 -12.25
CA LEU A 351 -9.06 -11.66 -13.67
C LEU A 351 -8.21 -12.91 -13.97
N ALA A 352 -7.58 -13.45 -12.94
CA ALA A 352 -6.83 -14.69 -12.94
C ALA A 352 -7.73 -15.92 -13.13
N PHE A 353 -7.10 -17.02 -13.51
CA PHE A 353 -7.70 -18.34 -13.67
C PHE A 353 -6.91 -19.38 -12.86
N ALA A 354 -6.26 -18.92 -11.78
CA ALA A 354 -5.34 -19.73 -10.99
C ALA A 354 -6.02 -20.93 -10.31
N ASP A 355 -7.34 -20.85 -10.08
CA ASP A 355 -8.14 -21.88 -9.43
C ASP A 355 -8.84 -22.83 -10.42
N ASN A 356 -8.63 -22.66 -11.73
CA ASN A 356 -9.21 -23.55 -12.75
C ASN A 356 -8.40 -24.83 -12.90
N ASP A 357 -9.07 -25.95 -13.21
CA ASP A 357 -8.44 -27.26 -13.48
C ASP A 357 -7.41 -27.23 -14.63
N LYS A 358 -7.49 -26.22 -15.51
CA LYS A 358 -6.59 -26.03 -16.65
C LYS A 358 -6.28 -24.53 -16.85
N PRO A 359 -5.09 -24.20 -17.37
CA PRO A 359 -4.75 -22.83 -17.73
C PRO A 359 -5.75 -22.26 -18.73
N ALA A 360 -6.12 -20.99 -18.56
CA ALA A 360 -7.01 -20.30 -19.48
C ALA A 360 -6.41 -20.22 -20.89
N ASN A 361 -7.27 -20.44 -21.87
CA ASN A 361 -6.95 -20.21 -23.27
C ASN A 361 -7.15 -18.73 -23.66
N CYS A 362 -6.65 -18.33 -24.83
CA CYS A 362 -6.68 -16.94 -25.25
C CYS A 362 -8.10 -16.33 -25.36
N LEU A 363 -9.14 -17.11 -25.67
CA LEU A 363 -10.51 -16.60 -25.76
C LEU A 363 -11.10 -16.27 -24.38
N GLU A 364 -10.79 -17.09 -23.37
CA GLU A 364 -11.21 -16.85 -21.98
C GLU A 364 -10.51 -15.59 -21.42
N LEU A 365 -9.22 -15.41 -21.74
CA LEU A 365 -8.48 -14.20 -21.42
C LEU A 365 -9.09 -12.97 -22.11
N VAL A 366 -9.42 -13.07 -23.40
CA VAL A 366 -10.07 -11.98 -24.17
C VAL A 366 -11.36 -11.54 -23.49
N GLU A 367 -12.24 -12.48 -23.15
CA GLU A 367 -13.52 -12.17 -22.50
C GLU A 367 -13.32 -11.38 -21.20
N ARG A 368 -12.40 -11.83 -20.34
CA ARG A 368 -12.20 -11.27 -19.01
C ARG A 368 -11.38 -9.97 -19.00
N TRP A 369 -10.41 -9.84 -19.89
CA TRP A 369 -9.46 -8.72 -19.91
C TRP A 369 -9.90 -7.55 -20.78
N THR A 370 -10.77 -7.77 -21.78
CA THR A 370 -11.19 -6.73 -22.74
C THR A 370 -11.60 -5.41 -22.06
N PRO A 371 -12.40 -5.38 -20.98
CA PRO A 371 -12.79 -4.11 -20.35
C PRO A 371 -11.61 -3.29 -19.83
N TYR A 372 -10.60 -3.95 -19.27
CA TYR A 372 -9.42 -3.28 -18.69
C TYR A 372 -8.45 -2.86 -19.78
N VAL A 373 -8.17 -3.76 -20.74
CA VAL A 373 -7.32 -3.47 -21.89
C VAL A 373 -7.86 -2.30 -22.69
N ARG A 374 -9.16 -2.29 -23.02
CA ARG A 374 -9.79 -1.19 -23.76
C ARG A 374 -9.75 0.12 -22.97
N THR A 375 -10.07 0.09 -21.68
CA THR A 375 -9.98 1.30 -20.84
C THR A 375 -8.58 1.92 -20.87
N CYS A 376 -7.52 1.11 -20.75
CA CYS A 376 -6.15 1.60 -20.89
C CYS A 376 -5.89 2.21 -22.28
N ILE A 377 -6.28 1.54 -23.36
CA ILE A 377 -6.05 2.03 -24.73
C ILE A 377 -6.84 3.32 -25.00
N ASP A 378 -8.09 3.39 -24.53
CA ASP A 378 -8.96 4.55 -24.74
C ASP A 378 -8.46 5.78 -23.97
N LEU A 379 -7.89 5.58 -22.77
CA LEU A 379 -7.34 6.66 -21.94
C LEU A 379 -5.95 7.13 -22.40
N PHE A 380 -5.03 6.21 -22.72
CA PHE A 380 -3.64 6.55 -23.02
C PHE A 380 -3.39 6.73 -24.52
N GLY A 381 -4.18 6.10 -25.37
CA GLY A 381 -3.92 5.95 -26.80
C GLY A 381 -2.84 4.90 -27.09
N ALA A 382 -2.79 4.44 -28.33
CA ALA A 382 -1.87 3.38 -28.76
C ALA A 382 -0.38 3.77 -28.61
N GLU A 383 -0.06 5.04 -28.78
CA GLU A 383 1.30 5.57 -28.64
C GLU A 383 1.79 5.59 -27.19
N ARG A 384 0.89 5.55 -26.18
CA ARG A 384 1.28 5.50 -24.75
C ARG A 384 0.82 4.21 -24.07
N SER A 385 0.46 3.21 -24.87
CA SER A 385 0.12 1.86 -24.42
C SER A 385 1.11 0.87 -24.99
N MET A 386 1.58 -0.07 -24.16
CA MET A 386 2.36 -1.22 -24.63
C MET A 386 1.85 -2.51 -23.98
N PHE A 387 1.70 -3.58 -24.76
CA PHE A 387 1.38 -4.89 -24.22
C PHE A 387 2.61 -5.52 -23.57
N GLU A 388 2.42 -6.18 -22.43
CA GLU A 388 3.47 -6.94 -21.78
C GLU A 388 2.96 -8.28 -21.28
N SER A 389 3.85 -9.27 -21.25
CA SER A 389 3.64 -10.49 -20.47
C SER A 389 4.23 -10.30 -19.08
N ASN A 390 3.49 -10.62 -18.01
CA ASN A 390 4.03 -10.63 -16.65
C ASN A 390 4.52 -12.04 -16.27
N PHE A 391 5.21 -12.71 -17.19
CA PHE A 391 5.79 -14.03 -16.92
C PHE A 391 7.05 -13.90 -16.06
N PRO A 392 7.27 -14.81 -15.09
CA PRO A 392 6.57 -16.08 -14.87
C PRO A 392 5.31 -16.00 -13.99
N VAL A 393 4.92 -14.82 -13.47
CA VAL A 393 3.81 -14.69 -12.51
C VAL A 393 2.47 -15.11 -13.10
N ASP A 394 2.19 -14.75 -14.36
CA ASP A 394 0.94 -15.11 -15.06
C ASP A 394 0.82 -16.62 -15.34
N LYS A 395 1.89 -17.41 -15.19
CA LYS A 395 1.93 -18.86 -15.47
C LYS A 395 0.93 -19.65 -14.63
N GLY A 396 0.56 -19.14 -13.46
CA GLY A 396 -0.46 -19.77 -12.60
C GLY A 396 -1.85 -19.79 -13.24
N SER A 397 -2.15 -18.85 -14.14
CA SER A 397 -3.49 -18.69 -14.73
C SER A 397 -3.54 -19.07 -16.21
N CYS A 398 -2.44 -18.93 -16.94
CA CYS A 398 -2.43 -19.08 -18.39
C CYS A 398 -1.02 -19.38 -18.92
N ASN A 399 -0.93 -19.76 -20.21
CA ASN A 399 0.37 -19.92 -20.87
C ASN A 399 0.76 -18.66 -21.66
N TYR A 400 2.07 -18.51 -21.90
CA TYR A 400 2.67 -17.34 -22.54
C TYR A 400 2.07 -17.05 -23.93
N VAL A 401 1.86 -18.09 -24.73
CA VAL A 401 1.29 -17.98 -26.07
C VAL A 401 -0.15 -17.47 -26.02
N SER A 402 -0.93 -17.91 -25.03
CA SER A 402 -2.33 -17.49 -24.87
C SER A 402 -2.45 -16.03 -24.49
N VAL A 403 -1.52 -15.50 -23.67
CA VAL A 403 -1.45 -14.06 -23.34
C VAL A 403 -1.24 -13.22 -24.60
N TRP A 404 -0.22 -13.55 -25.41
CA TRP A 404 0.05 -12.80 -26.63
C TRP A 404 -1.06 -12.93 -27.67
N ASN A 405 -1.64 -14.12 -27.82
CA ASN A 405 -2.81 -14.32 -28.69
C ASN A 405 -4.01 -13.51 -28.19
N ALA A 406 -4.23 -13.42 -26.87
CA ALA A 406 -5.29 -12.60 -26.31
C ALA A 406 -5.08 -11.11 -26.64
N PHE A 407 -3.86 -10.58 -26.51
CA PHE A 407 -3.57 -9.19 -26.91
C PHE A 407 -3.78 -8.95 -28.41
N LYS A 408 -3.38 -9.89 -29.28
CA LYS A 408 -3.65 -9.81 -30.73
C LYS A 408 -5.15 -9.78 -31.02
N LEU A 409 -5.93 -10.61 -30.34
CA LEU A 409 -7.38 -10.68 -30.50
C LEU A 409 -8.11 -9.44 -29.95
N VAL A 410 -7.79 -9.00 -28.73
CA VAL A 410 -8.40 -7.81 -28.11
C VAL A 410 -8.10 -6.55 -28.94
N SER A 411 -6.92 -6.49 -29.56
CA SER A 411 -6.51 -5.36 -30.40
C SER A 411 -6.91 -5.47 -31.88
N ALA A 412 -7.56 -6.55 -32.30
CA ALA A 412 -7.82 -6.83 -33.72
C ALA A 412 -8.68 -5.75 -34.42
N GLY A 413 -9.55 -5.06 -33.67
CA GLY A 413 -10.39 -3.98 -34.18
C GLY A 413 -9.71 -2.61 -34.32
N TYR A 414 -8.46 -2.47 -33.84
CA TYR A 414 -7.70 -1.22 -33.98
C TYR A 414 -6.92 -1.17 -35.31
N PRO A 415 -6.66 0.03 -35.87
CA PRO A 415 -5.86 0.16 -37.10
C PRO A 415 -4.49 -0.52 -36.98
N ALA A 416 -3.98 -1.06 -38.08
CA ALA A 416 -2.71 -1.77 -38.11
C ALA A 416 -1.56 -0.96 -37.49
N ALA A 417 -1.47 0.33 -37.79
CA ALA A 417 -0.47 1.24 -37.21
C ALA A 417 -0.55 1.32 -35.66
N ALA A 418 -1.75 1.44 -35.10
CA ALA A 418 -1.97 1.47 -33.65
C ALA A 418 -1.58 0.13 -32.99
N ARG A 419 -1.90 -0.99 -33.64
CA ARG A 419 -1.49 -2.33 -33.17
C ARG A 419 0.03 -2.47 -33.11
N ARG A 420 0.78 -1.93 -34.09
CA ARG A 420 2.25 -1.99 -34.06
C ARG A 420 2.83 -1.24 -32.87
N GLN A 421 2.24 -0.09 -32.52
CA GLN A 421 2.68 0.67 -31.36
C GLN A 421 2.48 -0.13 -30.07
N MET A 422 1.28 -0.67 -29.88
CA MET A 422 0.97 -1.43 -28.67
C MET A 422 1.79 -2.72 -28.55
N LEU A 423 2.03 -3.43 -29.64
CA LEU A 423 2.77 -4.70 -29.62
C LEU A 423 4.30 -4.54 -29.49
N ALA A 424 4.86 -3.44 -30.00
CA ALA A 424 6.33 -3.24 -29.96
C ALA A 424 6.77 -1.78 -30.01
N GLY A 425 6.12 -0.93 -30.81
CA GLY A 425 6.62 0.42 -31.11
C GLY A 425 6.74 1.32 -29.89
N THR A 426 5.75 1.32 -29.00
CA THR A 426 5.76 2.11 -27.77
C THR A 426 6.89 1.67 -26.85
N ALA A 427 7.09 0.35 -26.66
CA ALA A 427 8.19 -0.19 -25.86
C ALA A 427 9.56 0.14 -26.46
N ASN A 428 9.72 -0.04 -27.77
CA ASN A 428 10.97 0.25 -28.48
C ASN A 428 11.38 1.73 -28.32
N ARG A 429 10.43 2.65 -28.40
CA ARG A 429 10.67 4.09 -28.20
C ARG A 429 10.94 4.44 -26.73
N VAL A 430 10.08 3.98 -25.82
CA VAL A 430 10.15 4.33 -24.38
C VAL A 430 11.41 3.78 -23.74
N TYR A 431 11.87 2.59 -24.15
CA TYR A 431 13.07 1.94 -23.61
C TYR A 431 14.32 2.07 -24.48
N ALA A 432 14.23 2.81 -25.60
CA ALA A 432 15.34 3.00 -26.53
C ALA A 432 16.02 1.67 -26.98
N LEU A 433 15.21 0.66 -27.31
CA LEU A 433 15.72 -0.70 -27.59
C LEU A 433 16.42 -0.83 -28.95
N GLY A 434 16.18 0.11 -29.88
CA GLY A 434 16.82 0.12 -31.20
C GLY A 434 16.43 -1.05 -32.10
N VAL A 435 15.32 -1.71 -31.83
CA VAL A 435 14.84 -2.87 -32.61
C VAL A 435 14.14 -2.38 -33.88
N GLU A 436 14.34 -3.08 -35.01
CA GLU A 436 13.63 -2.78 -36.24
C GLU A 436 12.12 -2.92 -36.07
N ALA A 437 11.35 -2.05 -36.74
CA ALA A 437 9.90 -2.04 -36.64
C ALA A 437 9.31 -3.36 -37.14
N LEU A 438 8.40 -3.96 -36.36
CA LEU A 438 7.70 -5.19 -36.75
C LEU A 438 6.94 -4.99 -38.08
N THR A 439 7.09 -5.95 -38.99
CA THR A 439 6.37 -5.97 -40.27
C THR A 439 4.88 -6.27 -40.07
N GLU A 440 4.03 -5.93 -41.04
CA GLU A 440 2.59 -6.25 -40.95
C GLU A 440 2.32 -7.75 -40.84
N GLU A 441 3.15 -8.58 -41.49
CA GLU A 441 3.07 -10.05 -41.42
C GLU A 441 3.41 -10.59 -40.02
N THR A 442 4.20 -9.87 -39.22
CA THR A 442 4.51 -10.24 -37.83
C THR A 442 3.41 -9.86 -36.83
N ILE A 443 2.53 -8.92 -37.22
CA ILE A 443 1.52 -8.30 -36.36
C ILE A 443 0.12 -8.89 -36.59
N SER A 444 -0.15 -9.40 -37.79
CA SER A 444 -1.34 -10.21 -38.09
C SER A 444 -1.35 -11.48 -37.25
#